data_AF-A0A8R1EA49-F1
#
_entry.id   AF-A0A8R1EA49-F1
#
_cell.length_a   1.000
_cell.length_b   1.000
_cell.length_c   1.000
_cell.angle_alpha   90.00
_cell.angle_beta   90.00
_cell.angle_gamma   90.00
#
_symmetry.space_group_name_H-M   'P 1'
#
loop_
_entity.id
_entity.type
_entity.pdbx_description
1 polymer ?
#
loop_
_entity_poly.entity_id
_entity_poly.type
_entity_poly.pdbx_seq_one_letter_code
_entity_poly.pdbx_strand_id
1 'polypeptide(L)'
;MLPKKKDKEVVEKEKKVEKKHDEVIILKSSVKSCVGADKKEKMEALINEKKFCKAFYVESLNAKKLLRDFMALRSAVICVAETQKKHDSKCRYCDIMCPDATRVVLQDRPSDNDFIHANWMTMPNGYRYISAQGPLDETTEDFWHMIFTEKSTAIVMICDWVEDEIQKCARYIPFDDCESRKFGIYKVTRVGQTNMFMDGVKEHTFEVYITEQPTIRHKVRHFHFISWLDHTAPITSDSVLKVMKTVKELKGGPPVIHCSAGIGRTGTFI
;
A
#
# COMPACT_ATOMS: atom_id res chain seq x y z
N MET A 1 -4.91 -74.28 -30.78
CA MET A 1 -4.06 -74.02 -29.59
C MET A 1 -4.26 -72.57 -29.16
N LEU A 2 -4.98 -72.35 -28.05
CA LEU A 2 -4.97 -71.10 -27.26
C LEU A 2 -3.70 -71.13 -26.39
N PRO A 3 -2.93 -70.03 -26.25
CA PRO A 3 -3.29 -68.92 -25.35
C PRO A 3 -2.78 -67.53 -25.82
N LYS A 4 -3.43 -66.41 -25.44
CA LYS A 4 -2.83 -65.03 -25.49
C LYS A 4 -3.70 -63.90 -24.89
N LYS A 5 -4.61 -64.19 -23.95
CA LYS A 5 -5.48 -63.15 -23.33
C LYS A 5 -5.14 -62.79 -21.88
N LYS A 6 -4.29 -63.54 -21.18
CA LYS A 6 -3.88 -63.19 -19.79
C LYS A 6 -2.74 -62.17 -19.71
N ASP A 7 -1.92 -62.02 -20.75
CA ASP A 7 -0.72 -61.17 -20.67
C ASP A 7 -1.01 -59.67 -20.91
N LYS A 8 -2.06 -59.33 -21.65
CA LYS A 8 -2.39 -57.91 -21.93
C LYS A 8 -2.95 -57.17 -20.71
N GLU A 9 -3.72 -57.86 -19.87
CA GLU A 9 -4.37 -57.25 -18.70
C GLU A 9 -3.39 -57.01 -17.53
N VAL A 10 -2.33 -57.81 -17.44
CA VAL A 10 -1.24 -57.64 -16.47
C VAL A 10 -0.35 -56.47 -16.87
N VAL A 11 0.04 -56.39 -18.15
CA VAL A 11 0.87 -55.29 -18.68
C VAL A 11 0.16 -53.93 -18.59
N GLU A 12 -1.16 -53.88 -18.76
CA GLU A 12 -1.92 -52.63 -18.66
C GLU A 12 -2.12 -52.17 -17.20
N LYS A 13 -2.17 -53.10 -16.24
CA LYS A 13 -2.17 -52.81 -14.80
C LYS A 13 -0.79 -52.35 -14.32
N GLU A 14 0.29 -52.99 -14.76
CA GLU A 14 1.67 -52.58 -14.44
C GLU A 14 1.97 -51.17 -14.96
N LYS A 15 1.60 -50.86 -16.21
CA LYS A 15 1.75 -49.50 -16.76
C LYS A 15 0.94 -48.44 -16.02
N LYS A 16 -0.24 -48.78 -15.47
CA LYS A 16 -1.03 -47.86 -14.63
C LYS A 16 -0.42 -47.64 -13.25
N VAL A 17 0.23 -48.66 -12.68
CA VAL A 17 0.92 -48.56 -11.38
C VAL A 17 2.21 -47.74 -11.54
N GLU A 18 2.96 -47.94 -12.61
CA GLU A 18 4.19 -47.20 -12.94
C GLU A 18 3.89 -45.71 -13.18
N LYS A 19 2.84 -45.39 -13.96
CA LYS A 19 2.41 -44.00 -14.18
C LYS A 19 1.97 -43.28 -12.91
N LYS A 20 1.27 -43.98 -11.99
CA LYS A 20 0.91 -43.45 -10.67
C LYS A 20 2.12 -43.28 -9.76
N HIS A 21 3.15 -44.11 -9.92
CA HIS A 21 4.38 -43.99 -9.15
C HIS A 21 5.19 -42.77 -9.59
N ASP A 22 5.29 -42.55 -10.90
CA ASP A 22 5.97 -41.38 -11.48
C ASP A 22 5.30 -40.05 -11.12
N GLU A 23 3.96 -39.98 -11.14
CA GLU A 23 3.22 -38.79 -10.69
C GLU A 23 3.48 -38.47 -9.21
N VAL A 24 3.54 -39.50 -8.34
CA VAL A 24 3.85 -39.33 -6.91
C VAL A 24 5.30 -38.89 -6.68
N ILE A 25 6.24 -39.37 -7.50
CA ILE A 25 7.66 -38.95 -7.44
C ILE A 25 7.80 -37.48 -7.87
N ILE A 26 7.12 -37.07 -8.94
CA ILE A 26 7.12 -35.68 -9.42
C ILE A 26 6.54 -34.75 -8.35
N LEU A 27 5.38 -35.09 -7.77
CA LEU A 27 4.78 -34.31 -6.67
C LEU A 27 5.70 -34.22 -5.44
N LYS A 28 6.33 -35.34 -5.04
CA LYS A 28 7.30 -35.32 -3.92
C LYS A 28 8.55 -34.50 -4.21
N SER A 29 9.03 -34.49 -5.46
CA SER A 29 10.18 -33.68 -5.87
C SER A 29 9.84 -32.18 -5.89
N SER A 30 8.65 -31.81 -6.38
CA SER A 30 8.15 -30.44 -6.38
C SER A 30 7.89 -29.92 -4.96
N VAL A 31 7.35 -30.75 -4.06
CA VAL A 31 7.16 -30.38 -2.66
C VAL A 31 8.53 -30.21 -1.97
N LYS A 32 9.51 -31.08 -2.21
CA LYS A 32 10.87 -30.92 -1.67
C LYS A 32 11.59 -29.66 -2.20
N SER A 33 11.42 -29.32 -3.48
CA SER A 33 12.00 -28.10 -4.05
C SER A 33 11.35 -26.84 -3.48
N CYS A 34 10.03 -26.82 -3.30
CA CYS A 34 9.32 -25.71 -2.68
C CYS A 34 9.70 -25.54 -1.19
N VAL A 35 9.82 -26.64 -0.44
CA VAL A 35 10.27 -26.61 0.97
C VAL A 35 11.75 -26.17 1.08
N GLY A 36 12.59 -26.54 0.11
CA GLY A 36 13.98 -26.08 0.04
C GLY A 36 14.10 -24.58 -0.27
N ALA A 37 13.26 -24.07 -1.17
CA ALA A 37 13.19 -22.64 -1.51
C ALA A 37 12.71 -21.79 -0.32
N ASP A 38 11.65 -22.20 0.36
CA ASP A 38 11.12 -21.52 1.56
C ASP A 38 12.15 -21.51 2.72
N LYS A 39 12.91 -22.59 2.89
CA LYS A 39 14.02 -22.61 3.87
C LYS A 39 15.16 -21.66 3.50
N LYS A 40 15.50 -21.56 2.21
CA LYS A 40 16.55 -20.67 1.72
C LYS A 40 16.14 -19.20 1.90
N GLU A 41 14.91 -18.86 1.54
CA GLU A 41 14.36 -17.51 1.70
C GLU A 41 14.30 -17.09 3.17
N LYS A 42 13.85 -17.99 4.06
CA LYS A 42 13.88 -17.76 5.52
C LYS A 42 15.29 -17.55 6.06
N MET A 43 16.26 -18.31 5.58
CA MET A 43 17.66 -18.16 5.99
C MET A 43 18.24 -16.83 5.51
N GLU A 44 17.96 -16.43 4.27
CA GLU A 44 18.38 -15.13 3.71
C GLU A 44 17.76 -13.97 4.49
N ALA A 45 16.47 -14.07 4.84
CA ALA A 45 15.79 -13.08 5.68
C ALA A 45 16.45 -12.96 7.07
N LEU A 46 16.75 -14.08 7.74
CA LEU A 46 17.45 -14.10 9.02
C LEU A 46 18.87 -13.52 8.94
N ILE A 47 19.61 -13.79 7.86
CA ILE A 47 20.94 -13.21 7.63
C ILE A 47 20.81 -11.69 7.47
N ASN A 48 19.82 -11.23 6.70
CA ASN A 48 19.58 -9.81 6.48
C ASN A 48 19.20 -9.10 7.79
N GLU A 49 18.32 -9.70 8.59
CA GLU A 49 17.94 -9.20 9.92
C GLU A 49 19.16 -9.06 10.84
N LYS A 50 20.02 -10.09 10.91
CA LYS A 50 21.26 -10.03 11.69
C LYS A 50 22.20 -8.92 11.21
N LYS A 51 22.33 -8.73 9.89
CA LYS A 51 23.13 -7.63 9.33
C LYS A 51 22.57 -6.27 9.74
N PHE A 52 21.25 -6.10 9.65
CA PHE A 52 20.56 -4.88 10.08
C PHE A 52 20.81 -4.61 11.56
N CYS A 53 20.55 -5.59 12.44
CA CYS A 53 20.74 -5.43 13.88
C CYS A 53 22.19 -5.12 14.24
N LYS A 54 23.16 -5.77 13.58
CA LYS A 54 24.57 -5.48 13.78
C LYS A 54 24.92 -4.05 13.38
N ALA A 55 24.49 -3.61 12.20
CA ALA A 55 24.75 -2.26 11.71
C ALA A 55 24.06 -1.18 12.56
N PHE A 56 22.87 -1.45 13.06
CA PHE A 56 22.07 -0.46 13.78
C PHE A 56 22.42 -0.38 15.28
N TYR A 57 22.59 -1.52 15.95
CA TYR A 57 22.75 -1.59 17.41
C TYR A 57 24.18 -1.86 17.88
N VAL A 58 25.04 -2.48 17.06
CA VAL A 58 26.38 -2.91 17.49
C VAL A 58 27.47 -2.00 16.92
N GLU A 59 27.43 -1.73 15.62
CA GLU A 59 28.35 -0.81 14.94
C GLU A 59 27.85 0.63 15.12
N SER A 60 27.86 1.13 16.36
CA SER A 60 27.44 2.46 16.83
C SER A 60 26.83 3.37 15.76
N LEU A 61 25.50 3.55 15.81
CA LEU A 61 24.78 4.46 14.91
C LEU A 61 25.44 5.84 14.89
N ASN A 62 25.96 6.26 13.74
CA ASN A 62 26.65 7.53 13.60
C ASN A 62 25.77 8.53 12.85
N ALA A 63 25.23 9.51 13.58
CA ALA A 63 24.37 10.55 13.01
C ALA A 63 25.03 11.32 11.86
N LYS A 64 26.34 11.57 11.91
CA LYS A 64 27.07 12.23 10.81
C LYS A 64 27.17 11.34 9.57
N LYS A 65 27.25 10.03 9.74
CA LYS A 65 27.22 9.08 8.61
C LYS A 65 25.82 9.06 7.99
N LEU A 66 24.77 8.90 8.80
CA LEU A 66 23.38 8.93 8.32
C LEU A 66 23.04 10.23 7.58
N LEU A 67 23.49 11.37 8.09
CA LEU A 67 23.30 12.66 7.42
C LEU A 67 24.01 12.71 6.07
N ARG A 68 25.25 12.21 5.97
CA ARG A 68 25.98 12.13 4.71
C ARG A 68 25.28 11.22 3.71
N ASP A 69 24.84 10.04 4.15
CA ASP A 69 24.13 9.07 3.32
C ASP A 69 22.82 9.69 2.80
N PHE A 70 22.05 10.36 3.67
CA PHE A 70 20.84 11.09 3.29
C PHE A 70 21.11 12.21 2.29
N MET A 71 22.16 13.00 2.48
CA MET A 71 22.55 14.05 1.53
C MET A 71 22.96 13.48 0.17
N ALA A 72 23.62 12.32 0.14
CA ALA A 72 24.03 11.65 -1.10
C ALA A 72 22.83 11.16 -1.95
N LEU A 73 21.69 10.86 -1.30
CA LEU A 73 20.44 10.50 -1.99
C LEU A 73 19.84 11.66 -2.81
N ARG A 74 20.26 12.91 -2.59
CA ARG A 74 19.75 14.08 -3.34
C ARG A 74 20.25 14.17 -4.78
N SER A 75 21.01 13.19 -5.27
CA SER A 75 21.50 13.17 -6.64
C SER A 75 20.33 13.25 -7.63
N ALA A 76 20.43 14.16 -8.60
CA ALA A 76 19.32 14.54 -9.47
C ALA A 76 18.87 13.37 -10.36
N VAL A 77 17.76 12.75 -10.00
CA VAL A 77 16.99 11.95 -10.95
C VAL A 77 16.29 12.92 -11.88
N ILE A 78 16.48 12.78 -13.19
CA ILE A 78 15.67 13.49 -14.17
C ILE A 78 14.23 13.03 -13.96
N CYS A 79 13.41 13.90 -13.37
CA CYS A 79 12.01 13.63 -13.08
C CYS A 79 11.13 14.34 -14.12
N VAL A 80 10.41 13.55 -14.91
CA VAL A 80 9.43 14.05 -15.88
C VAL A 80 8.06 14.08 -15.20
N ALA A 81 7.44 15.25 -15.13
CA ALA A 81 6.12 15.49 -14.54
C ALA A 81 5.31 16.45 -15.45
N GLU A 82 5.19 16.10 -16.72
CA GLU A 82 4.45 16.90 -17.71
C GLU A 82 2.95 16.89 -17.46
N THR A 83 2.40 15.77 -16.95
CA THR A 83 0.97 15.70 -16.64
C THR A 83 0.62 16.64 -15.49
N GLN A 84 1.45 16.70 -14.45
CA GLN A 84 1.27 17.62 -13.32
C GLN A 84 1.23 19.07 -13.78
N LYS A 85 2.16 19.49 -14.66
CA LYS A 85 2.23 20.87 -15.18
C LYS A 85 0.97 21.34 -15.90
N LYS A 86 0.13 20.41 -16.38
CA LYS A 86 -1.16 20.72 -17.01
C LYS A 86 -2.30 20.84 -16.00
N HIS A 87 -2.06 20.47 -14.73
CA HIS A 87 -3.04 20.35 -13.67
C HIS A 87 -2.56 21.04 -12.37
N ASP A 88 -1.96 22.23 -12.49
CA ASP A 88 -1.43 22.98 -11.34
C ASP A 88 -2.51 23.25 -10.27
N SER A 89 -3.76 23.45 -10.67
CA SER A 89 -4.90 23.64 -9.75
C SER A 89 -5.22 22.42 -8.89
N LYS A 90 -4.74 21.22 -9.26
CA LYS A 90 -4.89 19.98 -8.49
C LYS A 90 -3.67 19.68 -7.61
N CYS A 91 -2.67 20.58 -7.58
CA CYS A 91 -1.43 20.39 -6.84
C CYS A 91 -1.37 21.33 -5.63
N ARG A 92 -1.16 20.78 -4.43
CA ARG A 92 -1.05 21.59 -3.21
C ARG A 92 0.22 22.44 -3.17
N TYR A 93 1.31 21.91 -3.71
CA TYR A 93 2.63 22.52 -3.73
C TYR A 93 3.23 22.38 -5.11
N CYS A 94 3.66 23.49 -5.72
CA CYS A 94 4.20 23.49 -7.09
C CYS A 94 5.61 22.89 -7.17
N ASP A 95 6.37 22.92 -6.07
CA ASP A 95 7.71 22.37 -5.95
C ASP A 95 7.73 20.86 -5.67
N ILE A 96 6.56 20.26 -5.42
CA ILE A 96 6.41 18.82 -5.18
C ILE A 96 6.00 18.14 -6.48
N MET A 97 6.99 17.51 -7.10
CA MET A 97 6.83 16.84 -8.39
C MET A 97 6.01 15.54 -8.26
N CYS A 98 5.13 15.29 -9.24
CA CYS A 98 4.43 14.03 -9.44
C CYS A 98 4.96 13.34 -10.71
N PRO A 99 5.93 12.41 -10.59
CA PRO A 99 6.54 11.77 -11.76
C PRO A 99 5.52 11.02 -12.63
N ASP A 100 5.54 11.26 -13.94
CA ASP A 100 4.60 10.63 -14.89
C ASP A 100 4.77 9.10 -14.93
N ALA A 101 5.99 8.61 -14.79
CA ALA A 101 6.32 7.19 -14.89
C ALA A 101 5.61 6.32 -13.84
N THR A 102 5.28 6.89 -12.69
CA THR A 102 4.65 6.16 -11.58
C THR A 102 3.35 6.80 -11.11
N ARG A 103 2.83 7.82 -11.82
CA ARG A 103 1.60 8.49 -11.39
C ARG A 103 0.43 7.50 -11.33
N VAL A 104 -0.49 7.74 -10.40
CA VAL A 104 -1.79 7.08 -10.42
C VAL A 104 -2.62 7.73 -11.52
N VAL A 105 -3.21 6.91 -12.38
CA VAL A 105 -4.14 7.33 -13.43
C VAL A 105 -5.54 6.99 -12.93
N LEU A 106 -6.43 7.98 -12.82
CA LEU A 106 -7.79 7.72 -12.38
C LEU A 106 -8.50 6.86 -13.43
N GLN A 107 -8.85 5.62 -13.04
CA GLN A 107 -9.53 4.67 -13.92
C GLN A 107 -10.90 5.19 -14.34
N ASP A 108 -11.38 4.80 -15.52
CA ASP A 108 -12.70 5.20 -16.04
C ASP A 108 -12.91 6.72 -16.20
N ARG A 109 -11.82 7.50 -16.21
CA ARG A 109 -11.83 8.93 -16.54
C ARG A 109 -11.17 9.20 -17.89
N PRO A 110 -11.61 10.24 -18.61
CA PRO A 110 -10.95 10.65 -19.84
C PRO A 110 -9.55 11.18 -19.55
N SER A 111 -8.64 11.08 -20.54
CA SER A 111 -7.21 11.41 -20.38
C SER A 111 -6.92 12.86 -20.01
N ASP A 112 -7.86 13.77 -20.25
CA ASP A 112 -7.80 15.18 -19.87
C ASP A 112 -8.26 15.45 -18.42
N ASN A 113 -8.83 14.44 -17.73
CA ASN A 113 -9.26 14.53 -16.34
C ASN A 113 -8.86 13.28 -15.52
N ASP A 114 -7.82 12.57 -15.95
CA ASP A 114 -7.31 11.36 -15.29
C ASP A 114 -6.29 11.64 -14.18
N PHE A 115 -5.95 12.92 -13.96
CA PHE A 115 -4.87 13.32 -13.07
C PHE A 115 -5.33 13.46 -11.61
N ILE A 116 -4.55 12.83 -10.73
CA ILE A 116 -4.51 13.06 -9.28
C ILE A 116 -3.03 13.11 -8.86
N HIS A 117 -2.67 13.98 -7.91
CA HIS A 117 -1.31 14.06 -7.38
C HIS A 117 -1.04 12.89 -6.40
N ALA A 118 -0.76 11.73 -7.00
CA ALA A 118 -0.44 10.50 -6.32
C ALA A 118 0.45 9.61 -7.19
N ASN A 119 1.31 8.81 -6.56
CA ASN A 119 2.25 7.92 -7.21
C ASN A 119 2.24 6.52 -6.59
N TRP A 120 2.44 5.53 -7.44
CA TRP A 120 2.67 4.16 -7.06
C TRP A 120 4.06 3.98 -6.45
N MET A 121 4.11 3.39 -5.26
CA MET A 121 5.35 3.02 -4.57
C MET A 121 5.44 1.50 -4.49
N THR A 122 6.22 0.90 -5.38
CA THR A 122 6.41 -0.57 -5.44
C THR A 122 7.64 -0.97 -4.67
N MET A 123 7.46 -1.78 -3.62
CA MET A 123 8.55 -2.31 -2.81
C MET A 123 9.26 -3.48 -3.51
N PRO A 124 10.51 -3.82 -3.14
CA PRO A 124 11.24 -4.94 -3.74
C PRO A 124 10.54 -6.30 -3.62
N ASN A 125 9.69 -6.48 -2.60
CA ASN A 125 8.87 -7.67 -2.41
C ASN A 125 7.56 -7.67 -3.22
N GLY A 126 7.35 -6.68 -4.08
CA GLY A 126 6.16 -6.52 -4.90
C GLY A 126 4.96 -5.89 -4.19
N TYR A 127 5.03 -5.61 -2.88
CA TYR A 127 3.96 -4.90 -2.18
C TYR A 127 3.89 -3.45 -2.67
N ARG A 128 2.68 -2.94 -2.92
CA ARG A 128 2.48 -1.60 -3.47
C ARG A 128 1.73 -0.72 -2.48
N TYR A 129 2.21 0.51 -2.36
CA TYR A 129 1.48 1.61 -1.73
C TYR A 129 1.09 2.64 -2.80
N ILE A 130 0.13 3.49 -2.46
CA ILE A 130 -0.09 4.75 -3.16
C ILE A 130 0.36 5.87 -2.21
N SER A 131 1.37 6.63 -2.64
CA SER A 131 1.75 7.89 -2.00
C SER A 131 0.91 9.01 -2.59
N ALA A 132 0.19 9.78 -1.78
CA ALA A 132 -0.66 10.86 -2.27
C ALA A 132 -0.45 12.16 -1.49
N GLN A 133 -0.70 13.30 -2.13
CA GLN A 133 -0.84 14.57 -1.40
C GLN A 133 -2.12 14.54 -0.54
N GLY A 134 -2.16 15.38 0.48
CA GLY A 134 -3.38 15.67 1.24
C GLY A 134 -4.39 16.36 0.31
N PRO A 135 -5.61 15.81 0.13
CA PRO A 135 -6.60 16.34 -0.80
C PRO A 135 -6.82 17.84 -0.63
N LEU A 136 -7.02 18.55 -1.74
CA LEU A 136 -7.59 19.89 -1.78
C LEU A 136 -9.12 19.76 -1.73
N ASP A 137 -9.81 20.87 -1.48
CA ASP A 137 -11.28 20.88 -1.44
C ASP A 137 -11.86 20.44 -2.80
N GLU A 138 -11.22 20.88 -3.90
CA GLU A 138 -11.56 20.56 -5.29
C GLU A 138 -11.18 19.13 -5.69
N THR A 139 -10.25 18.48 -4.99
CA THR A 139 -9.74 17.14 -5.35
C THR A 139 -10.25 16.04 -4.41
N THR A 140 -11.21 16.34 -3.53
CA THR A 140 -11.78 15.33 -2.61
C THR A 140 -12.53 14.24 -3.36
N GLU A 141 -13.24 14.57 -4.44
CA GLU A 141 -13.87 13.59 -5.33
C GLU A 141 -12.84 12.69 -6.00
N ASP A 142 -11.78 13.27 -6.57
CA ASP A 142 -10.69 12.53 -7.24
C ASP A 142 -10.01 11.55 -6.27
N PHE A 143 -9.83 11.96 -5.02
CA PHE A 143 -9.26 11.12 -3.98
C PHE A 143 -10.15 9.90 -3.67
N TRP A 144 -11.47 10.11 -3.51
CA TRP A 144 -12.41 9.00 -3.30
C TRP A 144 -12.58 8.11 -4.54
N HIS A 145 -12.49 8.71 -5.73
CA HIS A 145 -12.46 7.99 -7.00
C HIS A 145 -11.30 6.99 -7.02
N MET A 146 -10.10 7.46 -6.71
CA MET A 146 -8.91 6.62 -6.59
C MET A 146 -9.10 5.50 -5.57
N ILE A 147 -9.54 5.81 -4.35
CA ILE A 147 -9.76 4.81 -3.29
C ILE A 147 -10.75 3.73 -3.73
N PHE A 148 -11.85 4.13 -4.39
CA PHE A 148 -12.92 3.22 -4.80
C PHE A 148 -12.54 2.34 -5.98
N THR A 149 -11.83 2.88 -6.98
CA THR A 149 -11.42 2.16 -8.19
C THR A 149 -10.25 1.23 -7.92
N GLU A 150 -9.25 1.70 -7.16
CA GLU A 150 -8.09 0.88 -6.76
C GLU A 150 -8.41 -0.13 -5.65
N LYS A 151 -9.65 -0.13 -5.13
CA LYS A 151 -10.10 -0.99 -4.03
C LYS A 151 -9.16 -0.90 -2.81
N SER A 152 -8.69 0.32 -2.52
CA SER A 152 -7.71 0.57 -1.47
C SER A 152 -8.21 0.10 -0.11
N THR A 153 -7.45 -0.77 0.54
CA THR A 153 -7.86 -1.41 1.80
C THR A 153 -7.75 -0.49 3.00
N ALA A 154 -6.79 0.44 2.96
CA ALA A 154 -6.58 1.41 4.02
C ALA A 154 -6.19 2.79 3.47
N ILE A 155 -6.44 3.81 4.29
CA ILE A 155 -5.94 5.16 4.15
C ILE A 155 -5.16 5.47 5.43
N VAL A 156 -3.91 5.91 5.31
CA VAL A 156 -3.09 6.36 6.43
C VAL A 156 -2.83 7.85 6.26
N MET A 157 -3.48 8.65 7.10
CA MET A 157 -3.40 10.10 7.14
C MET A 157 -2.39 10.51 8.22
N ILE A 158 -1.28 11.12 7.80
CA ILE A 158 -0.16 11.52 8.67
C ILE A 158 0.01 13.05 8.66
N CYS A 159 -1.08 13.75 8.90
CA CYS A 159 -1.16 15.19 9.11
C CYS A 159 -2.48 15.54 9.79
N ASP A 160 -2.57 16.72 10.39
CA ASP A 160 -3.86 17.30 10.74
C ASP A 160 -4.50 18.01 9.53
N TRP A 161 -5.75 18.46 9.68
CA TRP A 161 -6.45 19.26 8.68
C TRP A 161 -5.78 20.64 8.53
N VAL A 162 -5.39 21.22 9.67
CA VAL A 162 -4.72 22.52 9.79
C VAL A 162 -3.57 22.39 10.78
N GLU A 163 -2.37 22.82 10.40
CA GLU A 163 -1.18 22.86 11.26
C GLU A 163 -0.59 24.28 11.14
N ASP A 164 -0.28 24.92 12.27
CA ASP A 164 0.24 26.31 12.31
C ASP A 164 -0.60 27.29 11.47
N GLU A 165 -1.93 27.22 11.60
CA GLU A 165 -2.92 28.02 10.85
C GLU A 165 -2.96 27.78 9.33
N ILE A 166 -2.13 26.87 8.81
CA ILE A 166 -2.06 26.52 7.40
C ILE A 166 -2.87 25.25 7.16
N GLN A 167 -3.78 25.28 6.20
CA GLN A 167 -4.52 24.09 5.78
C GLN A 167 -3.56 23.08 5.12
N LYS A 168 -3.42 21.92 5.75
CA LYS A 168 -2.56 20.82 5.28
C LYS A 168 -3.33 19.76 4.51
N CYS A 169 -4.61 19.60 4.80
CA CYS A 169 -5.49 18.62 4.16
C CYS A 169 -6.95 19.10 4.22
N ALA A 170 -7.66 19.05 3.09
CA ALA A 170 -9.10 19.24 3.08
C ALA A 170 -9.80 18.10 3.82
N ARG A 171 -10.95 18.40 4.42
CA ARG A 171 -11.70 17.39 5.17
C ARG A 171 -12.50 16.52 4.20
N TYR A 172 -11.91 15.39 3.81
CA TYR A 172 -12.48 14.41 2.88
C TYR A 172 -13.28 13.29 3.57
N ILE A 173 -13.58 13.41 4.86
CA ILE A 173 -14.38 12.42 5.61
C ILE A 173 -15.62 13.08 6.27
N PRO A 174 -16.68 12.31 6.61
CA PRO A 174 -17.77 12.77 7.47
C PRO A 174 -17.29 13.24 8.84
N PHE A 175 -18.06 14.07 9.55
CA PHE A 175 -17.67 14.63 10.85
C PHE A 175 -17.94 13.64 11.98
N ASP A 176 -19.14 13.10 11.98
CA ASP A 176 -19.66 12.31 13.09
C ASP A 176 -19.77 10.82 12.74
N ASP A 177 -19.91 10.01 13.79
CA ASP A 177 -20.15 8.58 13.66
C ASP A 177 -21.54 8.34 13.05
N CYS A 178 -21.64 7.33 12.17
CA CYS A 178 -22.83 7.01 11.40
C CYS A 178 -23.30 8.11 10.41
N GLU A 179 -22.50 9.16 10.21
CA GLU A 179 -22.80 10.21 9.24
C GLU A 179 -22.32 9.83 7.83
N SER A 180 -23.03 10.33 6.82
CA SER A 180 -22.63 10.21 5.42
C SER A 180 -22.39 11.57 4.78
N ARG A 181 -21.33 11.69 4.00
CA ARG A 181 -21.02 12.89 3.20
C ARG A 181 -20.83 12.51 1.73
N LYS A 182 -21.23 13.41 0.83
CA LYS A 182 -21.01 13.25 -0.61
C LYS A 182 -19.73 13.97 -1.04
N PHE A 183 -18.96 13.33 -1.91
CA PHE A 183 -17.79 13.87 -2.58
C PHE A 183 -17.96 13.54 -4.08
N GLY A 184 -18.54 14.47 -4.82
CA GLY A 184 -19.00 14.21 -6.19
C GLY A 184 -20.03 13.08 -6.25
N ILE A 185 -19.79 12.10 -7.11
CA ILE A 185 -20.66 10.92 -7.27
C ILE A 185 -20.56 9.91 -6.11
N TYR A 186 -19.53 10.04 -5.26
CA TYR A 186 -19.27 9.11 -4.15
C TYR A 186 -19.99 9.54 -2.89
N LYS A 187 -20.66 8.58 -2.25
CA LYS A 187 -21.19 8.75 -0.89
C LYS A 187 -20.35 7.93 0.06
N VAL A 188 -19.78 8.61 1.06
CA VAL A 188 -18.87 8.06 2.06
C VAL A 188 -19.57 8.11 3.40
N THR A 189 -19.72 6.97 4.04
CA THR A 189 -20.37 6.82 5.35
C THR A 189 -19.36 6.33 6.37
N ARG A 190 -19.26 7.01 7.52
CA ARG A 190 -18.51 6.48 8.65
C ARG A 190 -19.32 5.35 9.28
N VAL A 191 -18.76 4.14 9.27
CA VAL A 191 -19.41 2.96 9.84
C VAL A 191 -18.70 2.54 11.12
N GLY A 192 -19.50 2.26 12.15
CA GLY A 192 -18.97 1.96 13.48
C GLY A 192 -18.53 3.20 14.24
N GLN A 193 -17.92 2.95 15.40
CA GLN A 193 -17.42 4.00 16.29
C GLN A 193 -15.96 4.32 16.00
N THR A 194 -15.58 5.57 16.24
CA THR A 194 -14.17 5.98 16.23
C THR A 194 -13.41 5.29 17.36
N ASN A 195 -12.35 4.57 17.03
CA ASN A 195 -11.51 3.87 18.02
C ASN A 195 -10.16 4.57 18.15
N MET A 196 -9.63 4.62 19.38
CA MET A 196 -8.22 4.94 19.57
C MET A 196 -7.42 3.67 19.30
N PHE A 197 -6.79 3.58 18.13
CA PHE A 197 -6.08 2.37 17.71
C PHE A 197 -4.82 2.15 18.55
N MET A 198 -4.05 3.23 18.73
CA MET A 198 -2.96 3.36 19.70
C MET A 198 -2.80 4.84 20.07
N ASP A 199 -1.92 5.14 21.01
CA ASP A 199 -1.64 6.52 21.40
C ASP A 199 -1.30 7.39 20.17
N GLY A 200 -2.01 8.50 20.02
CA GLY A 200 -1.86 9.41 18.88
C GLY A 200 -2.38 8.92 17.53
N VAL A 201 -3.09 7.78 17.46
CA VAL A 201 -3.66 7.24 16.21
C VAL A 201 -5.13 6.86 16.38
N LYS A 202 -6.01 7.59 15.68
CA LYS A 202 -7.42 7.25 15.58
C LYS A 202 -7.65 6.29 14.40
N GLU A 203 -8.56 5.35 14.59
CA GLU A 203 -9.06 4.49 13.54
C GLU A 203 -10.54 4.76 13.27
N HIS A 204 -10.85 4.91 11.99
CA HIS A 204 -12.21 4.95 11.47
C HIS A 204 -12.39 3.85 10.43
N THR A 205 -13.63 3.40 10.24
CA THR A 205 -13.99 2.59 9.08
C THR A 205 -14.97 3.38 8.22
N PHE A 206 -14.71 3.45 6.93
CA PHE A 206 -15.58 4.09 5.96
C PHE A 206 -16.13 3.06 4.99
N GLU A 207 -17.40 3.21 4.65
CA GLU A 207 -18.03 2.55 3.52
C GLU A 207 -18.30 3.58 2.44
N VAL A 208 -17.84 3.31 1.22
CA VAL A 208 -17.97 4.19 0.06
C VAL A 208 -18.67 3.46 -1.07
N TYR A 209 -19.57 4.17 -1.76
CA TYR A 209 -20.27 3.69 -2.95
C TYR A 209 -20.60 4.83 -3.90
N ILE A 210 -20.82 4.50 -5.16
CA ILE A 210 -21.32 5.44 -6.17
C ILE A 210 -22.82 5.61 -5.96
N THR A 211 -23.30 6.85 -5.88
CA THR A 211 -24.70 7.17 -5.57
C THR A 211 -25.71 6.54 -6.55
N GLU A 212 -25.34 6.42 -7.82
CA GLU A 212 -26.14 5.76 -8.87
C GLU A 212 -26.06 4.22 -8.82
N GLN A 213 -25.05 3.66 -8.15
CA GLN A 213 -24.81 2.21 -8.04
C GLN A 213 -24.62 1.79 -6.57
N PRO A 214 -25.65 1.95 -5.71
CA PRO A 214 -25.52 1.78 -4.26
C PRO A 214 -25.29 0.34 -3.78
N THR A 215 -25.39 -0.63 -4.69
CA THR A 215 -25.14 -2.05 -4.45
C THR A 215 -23.65 -2.38 -4.44
N ILE A 216 -22.81 -1.64 -5.18
CA ILE A 216 -21.37 -1.84 -5.21
C ILE A 216 -20.74 -0.96 -4.12
N ARG A 217 -20.37 -1.61 -3.01
CA ARG A 217 -19.78 -0.94 -1.85
C ARG A 217 -18.35 -1.37 -1.64
N HIS A 218 -17.53 -0.44 -1.20
CA HIS A 218 -16.15 -0.70 -0.80
C HIS A 218 -15.93 -0.20 0.62
N LYS A 219 -15.29 -1.02 1.45
CA LYS A 219 -14.99 -0.70 2.84
C LYS A 219 -13.50 -0.44 2.99
N VAL A 220 -13.15 0.68 3.60
CA VAL A 220 -11.76 1.12 3.79
C VAL A 220 -11.53 1.49 5.25
N ARG A 221 -10.39 1.06 5.80
CA ARG A 221 -9.94 1.48 7.13
C ARG A 221 -9.15 2.77 7.02
N HIS A 222 -9.36 3.70 7.92
CA HIS A 222 -8.66 4.99 7.93
C HIS A 222 -7.92 5.15 9.25
N PHE A 223 -6.62 5.36 9.18
CA PHE A 223 -5.75 5.58 10.33
C PHE A 223 -5.30 7.04 10.31
N HIS A 224 -5.72 7.82 11.29
CA HIS A 224 -5.37 9.23 11.44
C HIS A 224 -4.34 9.40 12.55
N PHE A 225 -3.09 9.67 12.17
CA PHE A 225 -2.05 10.11 13.10
C PHE A 225 -2.30 11.57 13.47
N ILE A 226 -2.68 11.81 14.72
CA ILE A 226 -2.98 13.14 15.25
C ILE A 226 -1.82 13.75 16.05
N SER A 227 -0.85 12.93 16.47
CA SER A 227 0.29 13.37 17.30
C SER A 227 1.61 13.51 16.54
N TRP A 228 1.61 13.30 15.22
CA TRP A 228 2.82 13.42 14.40
C TRP A 228 2.94 14.82 13.81
N LEU A 229 3.59 15.72 14.56
CA LEU A 229 3.85 17.11 14.16
C LEU A 229 4.64 17.19 12.83
N ASP A 230 4.37 18.22 12.04
CA ASP A 230 5.07 18.43 10.77
C ASP A 230 6.58 18.54 10.96
N HIS A 231 7.35 18.03 10.01
CA HIS A 231 8.83 18.02 10.03
C HIS A 231 9.51 17.33 11.24
N THR A 232 8.75 16.60 12.06
CA THR A 232 9.29 15.81 13.18
C THR A 232 9.24 14.30 12.91
N ALA A 233 9.89 13.53 13.77
CA ALA A 233 9.70 12.09 13.88
C ALA A 233 8.81 11.80 15.11
N PRO A 234 8.01 10.72 15.10
CA PRO A 234 7.23 10.33 16.26
C PRO A 234 8.19 9.95 17.39
N ILE A 235 7.81 10.27 18.64
CA ILE A 235 8.65 10.02 19.82
C ILE A 235 8.99 8.53 19.95
N THR A 236 8.05 7.65 19.60
CA THR A 236 8.24 6.21 19.53
C THR A 236 7.81 5.68 18.15
N SER A 237 8.42 4.57 17.73
CA SER A 237 8.07 3.90 16.47
C SER A 237 6.85 2.99 16.58
N ASP A 238 6.33 2.76 17.78
CA ASP A 238 5.34 1.70 18.05
C ASP A 238 4.05 1.90 17.26
N SER A 239 3.51 3.13 17.25
CA SER A 239 2.32 3.53 16.47
C SER A 239 2.49 3.24 14.99
N VAL A 240 3.60 3.70 14.42
CA VAL A 240 3.95 3.50 13.00
C VAL A 240 4.08 2.03 12.66
N LEU A 241 4.86 1.28 13.45
CA LEU A 241 5.11 -0.15 13.21
C LEU A 241 3.83 -0.98 13.33
N LYS A 242 2.96 -0.67 14.29
CA LYS A 242 1.69 -1.38 14.47
C LYS A 242 0.74 -1.11 13.30
N VAL A 243 0.57 0.16 12.90
CA VAL A 243 -0.26 0.51 11.74
C VAL A 243 0.30 -0.13 10.47
N MET A 244 1.62 -0.07 10.24
CA MET A 244 2.26 -0.71 9.09
C MET A 244 2.00 -2.22 9.06
N LYS A 245 2.15 -2.92 10.19
CA LYS A 245 1.86 -4.35 10.28
C LYS A 245 0.39 -4.64 9.95
N THR A 246 -0.52 -3.88 10.55
CA THR A 246 -1.96 -4.04 10.34
C THR A 246 -2.36 -3.77 8.90
N VAL A 247 -1.82 -2.74 8.25
CA VAL A 247 -2.10 -2.41 6.85
C VAL A 247 -1.56 -3.50 5.91
N LYS A 248 -0.37 -4.05 6.16
CA LYS A 248 0.21 -5.14 5.37
C LYS A 248 -0.59 -6.45 5.45
N GLU A 249 -1.31 -6.68 6.54
CA GLU A 249 -2.16 -7.86 6.73
C GLU A 249 -3.52 -7.76 6.01
N LEU A 250 -3.92 -6.56 5.56
CA LEU A 250 -5.16 -6.37 4.82
C LEU A 250 -5.06 -6.96 3.41
N LYS A 251 -6.09 -7.71 3.02
CA LYS A 251 -6.21 -8.29 1.68
C LYS A 251 -7.05 -7.38 0.79
N GLY A 252 -6.53 -7.05 -0.39
CA GLY A 252 -7.24 -6.23 -1.37
C GLY A 252 -6.28 -5.28 -2.09
N GLY A 253 -6.79 -4.12 -2.48
CA GLY A 253 -6.01 -3.09 -3.14
C GLY A 253 -4.98 -2.39 -2.24
N PRO A 254 -4.08 -1.61 -2.85
CA PRO A 254 -2.98 -0.93 -2.18
C PRO A 254 -3.50 0.06 -1.12
N PRO A 255 -2.86 0.15 0.05
CA PRO A 255 -3.14 1.25 0.96
C PRO A 255 -2.68 2.59 0.38
N VAL A 256 -3.45 3.64 0.67
CA VAL A 256 -3.11 5.03 0.34
C VAL A 256 -2.48 5.66 1.58
N ILE A 257 -1.26 6.14 1.45
CA ILE A 257 -0.52 6.84 2.52
C ILE A 257 -0.40 8.30 2.09
N HIS A 258 -0.85 9.22 2.93
CA HIS A 258 -0.76 10.65 2.63
C HIS A 258 -0.43 11.46 3.88
N CYS A 259 0.20 12.60 3.66
CA CYS A 259 0.32 13.68 4.64
C CYS A 259 -0.22 14.95 3.99
N SER A 260 0.48 16.08 4.08
CA SER A 260 0.15 17.27 3.31
C SER A 260 0.70 17.22 1.88
N ALA A 261 2.02 17.13 1.72
CA ALA A 261 2.67 17.06 0.41
C ALA A 261 2.73 15.65 -0.18
N GLY A 262 2.54 14.61 0.65
CA GLY A 262 2.64 13.22 0.19
C GLY A 262 4.07 12.71 -0.02
N ILE A 263 5.07 13.32 0.61
CA ILE A 263 6.48 12.91 0.46
C ILE A 263 7.22 12.68 1.78
N GLY A 264 7.14 13.60 2.75
CA GLY A 264 7.95 13.55 3.97
C GLY A 264 7.49 12.46 4.94
N ARG A 265 6.46 12.76 5.75
CA ARG A 265 5.84 11.79 6.67
C ARG A 265 5.34 10.53 5.94
N THR A 266 4.80 10.69 4.74
CA THR A 266 4.39 9.58 3.87
C THR A 266 5.56 8.67 3.50
N GLY A 267 6.67 9.22 2.99
CA GLY A 267 7.85 8.44 2.62
C GLY A 267 8.56 7.82 3.82
N THR A 268 8.47 8.42 5.01
CA THR A 268 8.96 7.80 6.25
C THR A 268 8.12 6.59 6.67
N PHE A 269 6.82 6.58 6.38
CA PHE A 269 5.93 5.46 6.71
C PHE A 269 6.13 4.26 5.76
N ILE A 270 6.36 4.54 4.47
CA ILE A 270 6.53 3.54 3.40
C ILE A 270 7.91 2.87 3.50
#